data_AF-A0AAU2L861-F1
#
_entry.id   AF-A0AAU2L861-F1
#
_cell.length_a   1.000
_cell.length_b   1.000
_cell.length_c   1.000
_cell.angle_alpha   90.00
_cell.angle_beta   90.00
_cell.angle_gamma   90.00
#
_symmetry.space_group_name_H-M   'P 1'
#
loop_
_entity.id
_entity.type
_entity.pdbx_description
1 polymer ?
#
loop_
_entity_poly.entity_id
_entity_poly.type
_entity_poly.pdbx_seq_one_letter_code
_entity_poly.pdbx_strand_id
1 'polypeptide(L)'
;MSVPETVDRALLTAAVVVIVIAGAALLERIRRGPSMLDRAISLDVCAALIIAGLGAKSAFARDSFYFPIMLVLAFLGFTGSVGIARFIAVRDRPPRHGKDRAGNGTEGPEGESR
;
A
#
# COMPACT_ATOMS: atom_id res chain seq x y z
N MET A 1 25.50 22.47 28.00
CA MET A 1 24.72 21.99 26.84
C MET A 1 23.82 23.11 26.40
N SER A 2 23.81 23.47 25.13
CA SER A 2 22.91 24.50 24.65
C SER A 2 21.46 23.96 24.65
N VAL A 3 20.48 24.77 25.03
CA VAL A 3 19.06 24.38 25.03
C VAL A 3 18.64 23.76 23.68
N PRO A 4 19.05 24.30 22.51
CA PRO A 4 18.74 23.71 21.20
C PRO A 4 19.27 22.29 21.00
N GLU A 5 20.49 21.97 21.44
CA GLU A 5 21.05 20.62 21.34
C GLU A 5 20.27 19.59 22.16
N THR A 6 19.76 20.01 23.31
CA THR A 6 18.96 19.14 24.18
C THR A 6 17.62 18.82 23.53
N VAL A 7 16.99 19.84 22.93
CA VAL A 7 15.73 19.67 22.20
C VAL A 7 15.92 18.78 20.98
N ASP A 8 16.96 18.99 20.17
CA ASP A 8 17.28 18.16 18.99
C ASP A 8 17.45 16.69 19.37
N ARG A 9 18.25 16.41 20.41
CA ARG A 9 18.45 15.04 20.92
C ARG A 9 17.17 14.43 21.46
N ALA A 10 16.35 15.21 22.18
CA ALA A 10 15.08 14.72 22.71
C ALA A 10 14.10 14.36 21.59
N LEU A 11 14.00 15.20 20.55
CA LEU A 11 13.15 14.96 19.38
C LEU A 11 13.61 13.74 18.58
N LEU A 12 14.91 13.61 18.31
CA LEU A 12 15.46 12.44 17.63
C LEU A 12 15.22 11.15 18.42
N THR A 13 15.42 11.19 19.74
CA THR A 13 15.16 10.04 20.61
C THR A 13 13.68 9.65 20.58
N ALA A 14 12.78 10.63 20.72
CA ALA A 14 11.34 10.41 20.64
C ALA A 14 10.92 9.82 19.28
N ALA A 15 11.47 10.34 18.18
CA ALA A 15 11.20 9.83 16.84
C ALA A 15 11.61 8.36 16.71
N VAL A 16 12.82 8.00 17.15
CA VAL A 16 13.29 6.60 17.12
C VAL A 16 12.42 5.69 17.97
N VAL A 17 12.03 6.13 19.18
CA VAL A 17 11.12 5.35 20.05
C VAL A 17 9.78 5.10 19.37
N VAL A 18 9.18 6.13 18.77
CA VAL A 18 7.91 6.00 18.04
C VAL A 18 8.06 5.07 16.83
N ILE A 19 9.14 5.16 16.07
CA ILE A 19 9.43 4.28 14.93
C ILE A 19 9.53 2.82 15.38
N VAL A 20 10.21 2.55 16.50
CA VAL A 20 10.36 1.19 17.05
C VAL A 20 9.00 0.62 17.50
N ILE A 21 8.20 1.42 18.19
CA ILE A 21 6.84 1.03 18.61
C ILE A 21 5.96 0.75 17.39
N ALA A 22 6.01 1.63 16.38
CA ALA A 22 5.28 1.44 15.13
C ALA A 22 5.74 0.19 14.38
N GLY A 23 7.04 -0.11 14.38
CA GLY A 23 7.61 -1.34 13.82
C GLY A 23 7.10 -2.59 14.54
N ALA A 24 7.06 -2.59 15.86
CA ALA A 24 6.51 -3.70 16.63
C ALA A 24 5.00 -3.91 16.34
N ALA A 25 4.23 -2.82 16.28
CA ALA A 25 2.81 -2.87 15.92
C ALA A 25 2.60 -3.37 14.47
N LEU A 26 3.48 -2.97 13.54
CA LEU A 26 3.45 -3.42 12.16
C LEU A 26 3.71 -4.92 12.05
N LEU A 27 4.69 -5.46 12.78
CA LEU A 27 4.97 -6.89 12.80
C LEU A 27 3.75 -7.69 13.27
N GLU A 28 3.02 -7.18 14.27
CA GLU A 28 1.78 -7.80 14.71
C GLU A 28 0.69 -7.74 13.64
N ARG A 29 0.57 -6.63 12.91
CA ARG A 29 -0.35 -6.51 11.78
C ARG A 29 -0.02 -7.48 10.65
N ILE A 30 1.25 -7.60 10.26
CA ILE A 30 1.71 -8.55 9.23
C ILE A 30 1.35 -9.98 9.60
N ARG A 31 1.49 -10.36 10.87
CA ARG A 31 1.13 -11.70 11.38
C ARG A 31 -0.38 -11.96 11.31
N ARG A 32 -1.20 -10.98 11.69
CA ARG A 32 -2.67 -11.11 11.73
C ARG A 32 -3.32 -10.97 10.35
N GLY A 33 -2.67 -10.32 9.39
CA GLY A 33 -3.25 -9.93 8.10
C GLY A 33 -3.82 -11.12 7.29
N PRO A 34 -5.16 -11.25 7.20
CA PRO A 34 -5.81 -12.38 6.51
C PRO A 34 -5.96 -12.13 5.00
N SER A 35 -5.88 -10.87 4.54
CA SER A 35 -6.05 -10.49 3.14
C SER A 35 -4.73 -10.14 2.46
N MET A 36 -4.61 -10.42 1.16
CA MET A 36 -3.44 -10.00 0.36
C MET A 36 -3.28 -8.48 0.34
N LEU A 37 -4.39 -7.73 0.40
CA LEU A 37 -4.40 -6.27 0.46
C LEU A 37 -3.79 -5.76 1.77
N ASP A 38 -4.13 -6.36 2.91
CA ASP A 38 -3.58 -5.92 4.21
C ASP A 38 -2.07 -6.18 4.31
N ARG A 39 -1.60 -7.29 3.72
CA ARG A 39 -0.16 -7.58 3.60
C ARG A 39 0.56 -6.59 2.70
N ALA A 40 -0.06 -6.20 1.59
CA ALA A 40 0.46 -5.18 0.68
C ALA A 40 0.63 -3.82 1.36
N ILE A 41 -0.41 -3.37 2.07
CA ILE A 41 -0.37 -2.12 2.84
C ILE A 41 0.70 -2.21 3.93
N SER A 42 0.80 -3.34 4.63
CA SER A 42 1.81 -3.52 5.68
C SER A 42 3.23 -3.45 5.13
N LEU A 43 3.47 -3.93 3.90
CA LEU A 43 4.78 -3.81 3.25
C LEU A 43 5.12 -2.35 2.90
N ASP A 44 4.15 -1.57 2.44
CA ASP A 44 4.33 -0.14 2.17
C ASP A 44 4.64 0.64 3.46
N VAL A 45 3.90 0.36 4.53
CA VAL A 45 4.18 0.94 5.87
C VAL A 45 5.57 0.51 6.37
N CYS A 46 6.02 -0.71 6.08
CA CYS A 46 7.38 -1.16 6.39
C CYS A 46 8.43 -0.30 5.69
N ALA A 47 8.26 -0.04 4.38
CA ALA A 47 9.15 0.84 3.63
C ALA A 47 9.15 2.26 4.20
N ALA A 48 7.98 2.79 4.59
CA ALA A 48 7.87 4.10 5.24
C ALA A 48 8.62 4.15 6.59
N LEU A 49 8.56 3.09 7.41
CA LEU A 49 9.31 3.01 8.67
C LEU A 49 10.82 2.94 8.44
N ILE A 50 11.27 2.23 7.39
CA ILE A 50 12.69 2.21 7.00
C ILE A 50 13.14 3.62 6.60
N ILE A 51 12.35 4.32 5.78
CA ILE A 51 12.65 5.71 5.39
C ILE A 51 12.73 6.61 6.63
N ALA A 52 11.79 6.50 7.56
CA ALA A 52 11.79 7.29 8.80
C ALA A 52 13.04 7.01 9.66
N GLY A 53 13.45 5.74 9.78
CA GLY A 53 14.65 5.34 10.49
C GLY A 53 15.94 5.88 9.85
N LEU A 54 16.04 5.81 8.51
CA LEU A 54 17.15 6.40 7.77
C LEU A 54 17.17 7.93 7.90
N GLY A 55 16.01 8.57 7.88
CA GLY A 55 15.88 10.01 8.11
C GLY A 55 16.38 10.44 9.49
N ALA A 56 15.98 9.70 10.54
CA ALA A 56 16.48 9.93 11.90
C ALA A 56 18.00 9.71 11.99
N LYS A 57 18.52 8.69 11.31
CA LYS A 57 19.97 8.40 11.26
C LYS A 57 20.75 9.50 10.53
N SER A 58 20.26 9.96 9.38
CA SER A 58 20.84 11.09 8.63
C SER A 58 20.80 12.38 9.44
N ALA A 59 19.68 12.67 10.12
CA ALA A 59 19.55 13.85 10.98
C ALA A 59 20.55 13.81 12.16
N PHE A 60 20.75 12.63 12.75
CA PHE A 60 21.74 12.43 13.81
C PHE A 60 23.18 12.57 13.30
N ALA A 61 23.51 11.99 12.14
CA ALA A 61 24.84 12.04 11.55
C ALA A 61 25.15 13.39 10.89
N ARG A 62 24.14 14.22 10.64
CA ARG A 62 24.20 15.47 9.88
C ARG A 62 24.79 15.28 8.48
N ASP A 63 24.46 14.15 7.87
CA ASP A 63 24.83 13.82 6.50
C ASP A 63 23.61 13.38 5.67
N SER A 64 23.71 13.61 4.36
CA SER A 64 22.66 13.27 3.40
C SER A 64 22.91 11.95 2.67
N PHE A 65 23.81 11.10 3.19
CA PHE A 65 24.28 9.90 2.49
C PHE A 65 23.12 8.95 2.16
N TYR A 66 22.12 8.85 3.05
CA TYR A 66 20.97 7.96 2.89
C TYR A 66 19.83 8.53 2.05
N PHE A 67 19.91 9.79 1.60
CA PHE A 67 18.81 10.45 0.88
C PHE A 67 18.43 9.74 -0.43
N PRO A 68 19.40 9.30 -1.27
CA PRO A 68 19.06 8.55 -2.48
C PRO A 68 18.36 7.21 -2.18
N ILE A 69 18.74 6.53 -1.09
CA ILE A 69 18.12 5.26 -0.67
C ILE A 69 16.66 5.51 -0.26
N MET A 70 16.41 6.55 0.55
CA MET A 70 15.05 6.94 0.93
C MET A 70 14.19 7.27 -0.28
N LEU A 71 14.75 7.96 -1.27
CA LEU A 71 14.06 8.30 -2.51
C LEU A 71 13.63 7.04 -3.28
N VAL A 72 14.54 6.07 -3.45
CA VAL A 72 14.22 4.79 -4.11
C VAL A 72 13.16 4.02 -3.34
N LEU A 73 13.25 3.96 -2.01
CA LEU A 73 12.25 3.31 -1.17
C LEU A 73 10.87 3.98 -1.27
N ALA A 74 10.83 5.32 -1.35
CA ALA A 74 9.58 6.07 -1.50
C ALA A 74 8.90 5.74 -2.84
N PHE A 75 9.67 5.69 -3.93
CA PHE A 75 9.16 5.27 -5.23
C PHE A 75 8.71 3.82 -5.24
N LEU A 76 9.44 2.93 -4.57
CA LEU A 76 9.11 1.51 -4.50
C LEU A 76 7.80 1.28 -3.73
N GLY A 77 7.63 1.91 -2.56
CA GLY A 77 6.40 1.83 -1.76
C GLY A 77 5.19 2.36 -2.53
N PHE A 78 5.31 3.56 -3.10
CA PHE A 78 4.26 4.17 -3.92
C PHE A 78 3.87 3.28 -5.11
N THR A 79 4.85 2.83 -5.90
CA THR A 79 4.60 2.02 -7.09
C THR A 79 4.00 0.65 -6.72
N GLY A 80 4.47 0.04 -5.63
CA GLY A 80 3.93 -1.21 -5.12
C GLY A 80 2.45 -1.10 -4.72
N SER A 81 2.09 -0.06 -3.96
CA SER A 81 0.72 0.20 -3.54
C SER A 81 -0.21 0.46 -4.73
N VAL A 82 0.20 1.30 -5.69
CA VAL A 82 -0.55 1.57 -6.92
C VAL A 82 -0.73 0.32 -7.78
N GLY A 83 0.32 -0.50 -7.93
CA GLY A 83 0.27 -1.74 -8.69
C GLY A 83 -0.77 -2.72 -8.13
N ILE A 84 -0.83 -2.85 -6.81
CA ILE A 84 -1.77 -3.75 -6.12
C ILE A 84 -3.20 -3.22 -6.22
N ALA A 85 -3.41 -1.92 -6.03
CA ALA A 85 -4.71 -1.29 -6.24
C ALA A 85 -5.24 -1.51 -7.67
N ARG A 86 -4.37 -1.36 -8.67
CA ARG A 86 -4.73 -1.59 -10.08
C ARG A 86 -5.05 -3.05 -10.37
N PHE A 87 -4.27 -3.99 -9.82
CA PHE A 87 -4.52 -5.42 -10.00
C PHE A 87 -5.89 -5.83 -9.46
N ILE A 88 -6.25 -5.34 -8.28
CA ILE A 88 -7.57 -5.62 -7.66
C ILE A 88 -8.69 -5.01 -8.50
N ALA A 89 -8.56 -3.75 -8.92
CA ALA A 89 -9.56 -3.06 -9.74
C ALA A 89 -9.81 -3.75 -11.11
N VAL A 90 -8.81 -4.42 -11.68
CA VAL A 90 -8.97 -5.19 -12.93
C VAL A 90 -9.74 -6.49 -12.68
N ARG A 91 -9.52 -7.16 -11.54
CA ARG A 91 -10.15 -8.43 -11.20
C ARG A 91 -11.63 -8.29 -10.82
N ASP A 92 -12.01 -7.17 -10.21
CA ASP A 92 -13.37 -6.94 -9.71
C ASP A 92 -14.34 -6.39 -10.78
N ARG A 93 -13.99 -6.46 -12.07
CA ARG A 93 -14.93 -6.11 -13.16
C ARG A 93 -16.02 -7.18 -13.26
N PRO A 94 -17.29 -6.86 -12.96
CA PRO A 94 -18.37 -7.84 -13.09
C PRO A 94 -18.48 -8.30 -14.55
N PRO A 95 -18.86 -9.56 -14.80
CA PRO A 95 -19.12 -10.04 -16.15
C PRO A 95 -20.13 -9.11 -16.81
N ARG A 96 -19.82 -8.60 -18.01
CA ARG A 96 -20.83 -7.92 -18.84
C ARG A 96 -21.96 -8.91 -19.06
N HIS A 97 -23.07 -8.74 -18.34
CA HIS A 97 -24.30 -9.46 -18.66
C HIS A 97 -24.73 -8.95 -20.03
N GLY A 98 -24.46 -9.76 -21.05
CA GLY A 98 -24.87 -9.49 -22.42
C GLY A 98 -26.38 -9.34 -22.44
N LYS A 99 -26.85 -8.13 -22.73
CA LYS A 99 -28.22 -7.89 -23.18
C LYS A 99 -28.31 -8.27 -24.67
N ASP A 100 -27.94 -9.50 -24.99
CA ASP A 100 -28.12 -10.10 -26.31
C ASP A 100 -28.93 -11.37 -26.08
N ARG A 101 -30.11 -11.49 -26.73
CA ARG A 101 -31.11 -12.57 -26.61
C ARG A 101 -32.28 -12.29 -25.65
N ALA A 102 -32.96 -11.18 -25.86
CA ALA A 102 -34.42 -11.18 -25.73
C ALA A 102 -35.01 -11.13 -27.14
N GLY A 103 -35.25 -12.31 -27.71
CA GLY A 103 -36.34 -12.57 -28.65
C GLY A 103 -36.21 -12.06 -30.08
N ASN A 104 -35.44 -12.75 -30.92
CA ASN A 104 -35.84 -12.93 -32.32
C ASN A 104 -35.71 -14.42 -32.69
N GLY A 105 -36.80 -15.00 -33.21
CA GLY A 105 -36.76 -16.18 -34.07
C GLY A 105 -36.96 -17.54 -33.40
N THR A 106 -38.20 -17.91 -33.08
CA THR A 106 -38.67 -19.27 -33.36
C THR A 106 -39.75 -19.18 -34.41
N GLU A 107 -39.33 -19.47 -35.65
CA GLU A 107 -40.17 -20.02 -36.68
C GLU A 107 -40.88 -21.26 -36.15
N GLY A 108 -42.18 -21.37 -36.40
CA GLY A 108 -42.92 -22.61 -36.38
C GLY A 108 -43.83 -22.61 -37.60
N PRO A 109 -43.62 -23.51 -38.59
CA PRO A 109 -44.58 -23.73 -39.66
C PRO A 109 -45.57 -24.79 -39.17
N GLU A 110 -46.64 -24.37 -38.50
CA GLU A 110 -47.73 -25.28 -38.12
C GLU A 110 -49.04 -24.69 -38.62
N GLY A 111 -49.56 -25.33 -39.68
CA GLY A 111 -50.86 -25.00 -40.24
C GLY A 111 -51.97 -25.43 -39.31
N GLU A 112 -52.98 -24.60 -39.15
CA GLU A 112 -54.29 -25.05 -38.68
C GLU A 112 -55.41 -24.16 -39.26
N SER A 113 -56.27 -24.82 -40.03
CA SER A 113 -57.73 -24.65 -40.10
C SER A 113 -58.37 -23.42 -40.76
N ARG A 114 -59.07 -23.76 -41.86
CA ARG A 114 -60.37 -23.26 -42.37
C ARG A 114 -60.41 -22.02 -43.26
#